data_AF-A0AAD5Y075-F1
#
_entry.id   AF-A0AAD5Y075-F1
#
_cell.length_a   1.000
_cell.length_b   1.000
_cell.length_c   1.000
_cell.angle_alpha   90.00
_cell.angle_beta   90.00
_cell.angle_gamma   90.00
#
_symmetry.space_group_name_H-M   'P 1'
#
loop_
_entity.id
_entity.type
_entity.pdbx_description
1 polymer ?
#
loop_
_entity_poly.entity_id
_entity_poly.type
_entity_poly.pdbx_seq_one_letter_code
_entity_poly.pdbx_strand_id
1 'polypeptide(L)'
;MDEKVKTLVTGIKDSGVEVEFGKYIKCAHCPSKLFGFFENSTGLTICQNNSKSQYITESTLVHELVHAYDFSTATLNDNNLSQRACSEVRASNLSGDCDFIREFLNFSDGFLKKFTGQKVNCVRRKASFSLSQCENLDKCETDKIVDSVFNECIANIKPFTNEQFKKF
;
A
#
# COMPACT_ATOMS: atom_id res chain seq x y z
N MET A 1 12.53 -14.82 1.29
CA MET A 1 11.36 -13.98 0.96
C MET A 1 10.79 -13.46 2.26
N ASP A 2 10.67 -12.14 2.34
CA ASP A 2 10.15 -11.38 3.48
C ASP A 2 8.79 -11.92 3.96
N GLU A 3 8.54 -11.87 5.27
CA GLU A 3 7.31 -12.41 5.88
C GLU A 3 6.06 -11.65 5.42
N LYS A 4 6.16 -10.33 5.17
CA LYS A 4 5.05 -9.54 4.62
C LYS A 4 4.66 -10.04 3.24
N VAL A 5 5.65 -10.20 2.37
CA VAL A 5 5.46 -10.66 0.98
C VAL A 5 4.80 -12.02 0.97
N LYS A 6 5.28 -12.96 1.79
CA LYS A 6 4.65 -14.30 1.91
C LYS A 6 3.18 -14.21 2.31
N THR A 7 2.86 -13.41 3.32
CA THR A 7 1.50 -13.29 3.85
C THR A 7 0.55 -12.68 2.81
N LEU A 8 0.97 -11.64 2.09
CA LEU A 8 0.18 -11.03 1.02
C LEU A 8 -0.03 -11.98 -0.16
N VAL A 9 1.02 -12.65 -0.61
CA VAL A 9 0.94 -13.61 -1.72
C VAL A 9 0.00 -14.76 -1.37
N THR A 10 0.04 -15.29 -0.14
CA THR A 10 -0.91 -16.30 0.31
C THR A 10 -2.34 -15.77 0.29
N GLY A 11 -2.59 -14.58 0.83
CA GLY A 11 -3.93 -13.99 0.84
C GLY A 11 -4.52 -13.75 -0.57
N ILE A 12 -3.68 -13.39 -1.53
CA ILE A 12 -4.09 -13.26 -2.94
C ILE A 12 -4.44 -14.64 -3.53
N LYS A 13 -3.62 -15.66 -3.26
CA LYS A 13 -3.85 -17.03 -3.72
C LYS A 13 -5.12 -17.65 -3.13
N ASP A 14 -5.41 -17.36 -1.87
CA ASP A 14 -6.63 -17.82 -1.19
C ASP A 14 -7.90 -17.23 -1.82
N SER A 15 -7.78 -16.12 -2.56
CA SER A 15 -8.85 -15.50 -3.34
C SER A 15 -9.00 -16.08 -4.75
N GLY A 16 -8.25 -17.14 -5.08
CA GLY A 16 -8.30 -17.83 -6.37
C GLY A 16 -7.40 -17.26 -7.45
N VAL A 17 -6.55 -16.28 -7.13
CA VAL A 17 -5.62 -15.66 -8.09
C VAL A 17 -4.29 -16.43 -8.12
N GLU A 18 -3.85 -16.85 -9.30
CA GLU A 18 -2.56 -17.51 -9.47
C GLU A 18 -1.40 -16.51 -9.46
N VAL A 19 -0.57 -16.56 -8.42
CA VAL A 19 0.61 -15.69 -8.29
C VAL A 19 1.89 -16.47 -8.59
N GLU A 20 2.47 -16.20 -9.76
CA GLU A 20 3.75 -16.72 -10.23
C GLU A 20 4.76 -15.59 -10.49
N PHE A 21 5.99 -15.75 -9.99
CA PHE A 21 7.09 -14.82 -10.26
C PHE A 21 7.53 -14.92 -11.73
N GLY A 22 7.75 -13.78 -12.38
CA GLY A 22 8.07 -13.70 -13.80
C GLY A 22 6.83 -13.62 -14.70
N LYS A 23 5.63 -13.95 -14.19
CA LYS A 23 4.36 -13.76 -14.90
C LYS A 23 3.47 -12.73 -14.23
N TYR A 24 3.01 -13.02 -13.01
CA TYR A 24 2.15 -12.14 -12.23
C TYR A 24 2.95 -11.04 -11.52
N ILE A 25 4.12 -11.38 -10.97
CA ILE A 25 5.06 -10.42 -10.37
C ILE A 25 6.25 -10.31 -11.31
N LYS A 26 6.39 -9.19 -12.02
CA LYS A 26 7.44 -9.00 -13.04
C LYS A 26 8.29 -7.76 -12.77
N CYS A 27 9.53 -7.79 -13.24
CA CYS A 27 10.39 -6.62 -13.31
C CYS A 27 10.51 -6.15 -14.76
N ALA A 28 10.43 -4.84 -14.99
CA ALA A 28 10.54 -4.27 -16.32
C ALA A 28 11.28 -2.93 -16.30
N HIS A 29 11.80 -2.50 -17.46
CA HIS A 29 12.22 -1.12 -17.65
C HIS A 29 10.99 -0.26 -17.96
N CYS A 30 10.70 0.72 -17.11
CA CYS A 30 9.53 1.58 -17.25
C CYS A 30 9.92 2.95 -17.84
N PRO A 31 9.12 3.51 -18.78
CA PRO A 31 9.36 4.83 -19.34
C PRO A 31 9.04 5.97 -18.35
N SER A 32 8.23 5.69 -17.32
CA SER A 32 7.81 6.63 -16.30
C SER A 32 8.76 6.65 -15.09
N LYS A 33 8.61 7.66 -14.22
CA LYS A 33 9.31 7.75 -12.93
C LYS A 33 8.66 6.90 -11.82
N LEU A 34 7.77 5.97 -12.16
CA LEU A 34 7.12 5.08 -11.19
C LEU A 34 8.10 4.04 -10.68
N PHE A 35 7.97 3.64 -9.41
CA PHE A 35 8.77 2.54 -8.85
C PHE A 35 8.15 1.17 -9.13
N GLY A 36 6.83 1.13 -9.29
CA GLY A 36 6.04 -0.03 -9.65
C GLY A 36 4.59 0.36 -9.90
N PHE A 37 3.79 -0.61 -10.30
CA PHE A 37 2.34 -0.49 -10.40
C PHE A 37 1.68 -1.87 -10.43
N PHE A 38 0.45 -1.95 -9.94
CA PHE A 38 -0.46 -3.07 -10.09
C PHE A 38 -1.55 -2.76 -11.12
N GLU A 39 -1.84 -3.73 -11.97
CA GLU A 39 -2.99 -3.71 -12.88
C GLU A 39 -3.68 -5.08 -12.84
N ASN A 40 -4.99 -5.08 -12.63
CA ASN A 40 -5.75 -6.32 -12.47
C ASN A 40 -5.55 -7.33 -13.62
N SER A 41 -5.53 -6.86 -14.87
CA SER A 41 -5.37 -7.72 -16.05
C SER A 41 -3.97 -8.33 -16.21
N THR A 42 -2.93 -7.68 -15.68
CA THR A 42 -1.54 -8.04 -16.01
C THR A 42 -0.62 -8.27 -14.80
N GLY A 43 -1.17 -8.15 -13.59
CA GLY A 43 -0.47 -8.32 -12.33
C GLY A 43 0.35 -7.10 -11.93
N LEU A 44 1.44 -7.34 -11.23
CA LEU A 44 2.31 -6.34 -10.61
C LEU A 44 3.62 -6.21 -11.38
N THR A 45 4.01 -4.97 -11.67
CA THR A 45 5.29 -4.63 -12.30
C THR A 45 6.16 -3.80 -11.36
N ILE A 46 7.41 -4.21 -11.16
CA ILE A 46 8.45 -3.39 -10.52
C ILE A 46 9.32 -2.74 -11.61
N CYS A 47 9.49 -1.43 -11.52
CA CYS A 47 10.26 -0.65 -12.47
C CYS A 47 11.76 -0.64 -12.11
N GLN A 48 12.50 -1.58 -12.67
CA GLN A 48 13.90 -1.86 -12.30
C GLN A 48 14.84 -0.63 -12.44
N ASN A 49 14.54 0.26 -13.37
CA ASN A 49 15.32 1.47 -13.63
C ASN A 49 15.17 2.55 -12.55
N ASN A 50 14.13 2.48 -11.73
CA ASN A 50 13.86 3.43 -10.65
C ASN A 50 14.14 2.84 -9.25
N SER A 51 14.15 1.50 -9.12
CA SER A 51 14.39 0.80 -7.85
C SER A 51 15.88 0.58 -7.57
N LYS A 52 16.54 1.60 -7.02
CA LYS A 52 18.01 1.64 -6.81
C LYS A 52 18.51 0.95 -5.55
N SER A 53 17.63 0.46 -4.68
CA SER A 53 18.01 -0.22 -3.45
C SER A 53 17.03 -1.35 -3.12
N GLN A 54 17.50 -2.32 -2.33
CA GLN A 54 16.65 -3.41 -1.83
C GLN A 54 15.46 -2.86 -1.04
N TYR A 55 15.68 -1.85 -0.20
CA TYR A 55 14.62 -1.21 0.58
C TYR A 55 13.50 -0.64 -0.31
N ILE A 56 13.85 0.13 -1.35
CA ILE A 56 12.85 0.70 -2.28
C ILE A 56 12.11 -0.41 -3.02
N THR A 57 12.83 -1.45 -3.45
CA THR A 57 12.22 -2.59 -4.14
C THR A 57 11.23 -3.33 -3.23
N GLU A 58 11.62 -3.60 -1.99
CA GLU A 58 10.78 -4.32 -1.02
C GLU A 58 9.54 -3.51 -0.64
N SER A 59 9.69 -2.23 -0.35
CA SER A 59 8.57 -1.38 0.02
C SER A 59 7.60 -1.20 -1.15
N THR A 60 8.11 -1.00 -2.37
CA THR A 60 7.29 -0.95 -3.60
C THR A 60 6.58 -2.28 -3.83
N LEU A 61 7.27 -3.41 -3.71
CA LEU A 61 6.66 -4.72 -3.88
C LEU A 61 5.51 -4.95 -2.88
N VAL A 62 5.70 -4.61 -1.61
CA VAL A 62 4.65 -4.73 -0.60
C VAL A 62 3.49 -3.77 -0.90
N HIS A 63 3.77 -2.54 -1.31
CA HIS A 63 2.75 -1.55 -1.70
C HIS A 63 1.83 -2.11 -2.79
N GLU A 64 2.40 -2.56 -3.90
CA GLU A 64 1.63 -3.09 -5.02
C GLU A 64 0.96 -4.44 -4.70
N LEU A 65 1.55 -5.26 -3.82
CA LEU A 65 0.90 -6.49 -3.34
C LEU A 65 -0.32 -6.21 -2.46
N VAL A 66 -0.34 -5.09 -1.72
CA VAL A 66 -1.54 -4.66 -0.99
C VAL A 66 -2.65 -4.29 -1.97
N HIS A 67 -2.35 -3.57 -3.05
CA HIS A 67 -3.35 -3.31 -4.10
C HIS A 67 -3.89 -4.60 -4.71
N ALA A 68 -3.01 -5.55 -5.04
CA ALA A 68 -3.43 -6.86 -5.55
C ALA A 68 -4.30 -7.63 -4.56
N TYR A 69 -3.94 -7.62 -3.27
CA TYR A 69 -4.72 -8.26 -2.21
C TYR A 69 -6.10 -7.62 -2.05
N ASP A 70 -6.15 -6.30 -2.01
CA ASP A 70 -7.39 -5.52 -1.85
C ASP A 70 -8.34 -5.78 -3.02
N PHE A 71 -7.80 -5.79 -4.24
CA PHE A 71 -8.55 -6.12 -5.43
C PHE A 71 -9.07 -7.56 -5.41
N SER A 72 -8.26 -8.51 -4.95
CA SER A 72 -8.66 -9.93 -4.91
C SER A 72 -9.69 -10.26 -3.83
N THR A 73 -9.75 -9.50 -2.73
CA THR A 73 -10.54 -9.85 -1.52
C THR A 73 -11.74 -8.97 -1.28
N ALA A 74 -11.68 -7.69 -1.65
CA ALA A 74 -12.86 -6.87 -1.68
C ALA A 74 -13.54 -7.10 -3.04
N THR A 75 -14.86 -7.17 -3.06
CA THR A 75 -15.64 -6.82 -4.27
C THR A 75 -15.40 -5.34 -4.55
N LEU A 76 -14.17 -4.98 -4.96
CA LEU A 76 -13.82 -3.64 -5.38
C LEU A 76 -14.62 -3.37 -6.64
N ASN A 77 -15.40 -2.31 -6.59
CA ASN A 77 -15.77 -1.62 -7.81
C ASN A 77 -14.62 -0.67 -8.08
N ASP A 78 -13.77 -0.98 -9.06
CA ASP A 78 -12.64 -0.11 -9.46
C ASP A 78 -13.07 1.33 -9.75
N ASN A 79 -14.35 1.57 -10.04
CA ASN A 79 -14.87 2.93 -10.27
C ASN A 79 -15.22 3.69 -8.98
N ASN A 80 -15.04 3.09 -7.80
CA ASN A 80 -15.32 3.74 -6.51
C ASN A 80 -14.05 4.38 -5.95
N LEU A 81 -13.97 5.70 -6.08
CA LEU A 81 -12.86 6.53 -5.58
C LEU A 81 -12.56 6.31 -4.10
N SER A 82 -13.57 6.11 -3.26
CA SER A 82 -13.37 5.84 -1.82
C SER A 82 -12.65 4.51 -1.58
N GLN A 83 -12.95 3.48 -2.37
CA GLN A 83 -12.28 2.19 -2.24
C GLN A 83 -10.83 2.25 -2.74
N ARG A 84 -10.57 2.99 -3.82
CA ARG A 84 -9.19 3.23 -4.29
C ARG A 84 -8.39 4.03 -3.27
N ALA A 85 -8.98 5.10 -2.73
CA ALA A 85 -8.37 5.87 -1.64
C ALA A 85 -8.06 4.98 -0.43
N CYS A 86 -8.96 4.05 -0.09
CA CYS A 86 -8.73 3.11 1.01
C CYS A 86 -7.53 2.19 0.73
N SER A 87 -7.42 1.67 -0.50
CA SER A 87 -6.29 0.83 -0.90
C SER A 87 -4.98 1.60 -0.87
N GLU A 88 -4.96 2.86 -1.30
CA GLU A 88 -3.78 3.75 -1.20
C GLU A 88 -3.35 4.01 0.25
N VAL A 89 -4.31 4.23 1.16
CA VAL A 89 -4.04 4.37 2.61
C VAL A 89 -3.41 3.08 3.15
N ARG A 90 -3.96 1.92 2.82
CA ARG A 90 -3.45 0.62 3.29
C ARG A 90 -2.08 0.32 2.70
N ALA A 91 -1.89 0.50 1.40
CA ALA A 91 -0.63 0.28 0.72
C ALA A 91 0.48 1.18 1.29
N SER A 92 0.18 2.46 1.55
CA SER A 92 1.11 3.40 2.19
C SER A 92 1.44 3.06 3.64
N ASN A 93 0.49 2.48 4.38
CA ASN A 93 0.66 2.10 5.79
C ASN A 93 1.47 0.79 5.95
N LEU A 94 1.20 -0.18 5.09
CA LEU A 94 1.71 -1.56 5.21
C LEU A 94 3.05 -1.77 4.49
N SER A 95 3.35 -0.96 3.45
CA SER A 95 4.61 -1.04 2.68
C SER A 95 5.87 -0.75 3.50
N GLY A 96 5.72 0.03 4.56
CA GLY A 96 6.83 0.53 5.37
C GLY A 96 7.61 1.69 4.76
N ASP A 97 7.07 2.31 3.69
CA ASP A 97 7.60 3.58 3.15
C ASP A 97 7.57 4.72 4.18
N CYS A 98 6.60 4.68 5.09
CA CYS A 98 6.40 5.70 6.12
C CYS A 98 7.02 5.34 7.48
N ASP A 99 7.75 4.23 7.59
CA ASP A 99 8.34 3.77 8.86
C ASP A 99 9.64 4.50 9.23
N PHE A 100 10.30 5.14 8.25
CA PHE A 100 11.61 5.80 8.44
C PHE A 100 11.55 7.18 9.11
N ILE A 101 10.37 7.71 9.39
CA ILE A 101 10.23 8.98 10.12
C ILE A 101 10.18 8.68 11.62
N ARG A 102 11.36 8.43 12.18
CA ARG A 102 11.57 8.26 13.62
C ARG A 102 12.02 9.60 14.21
N GLU A 103 11.13 10.38 14.82
CA GLU A 103 11.52 11.28 15.90
C GLU A 103 10.38 11.65 16.88
N PHE A 104 10.64 11.32 18.17
CA PHE A 104 10.08 11.85 19.43
C PHE A 104 8.55 11.89 19.67
N LEU A 105 8.04 10.95 20.47
CA LEU A 105 7.53 11.21 21.84
C LEU A 105 6.74 9.99 22.38
N ASN A 106 7.22 9.45 23.50
CA ASN A 106 6.38 8.74 24.47
C ASN A 106 5.25 9.68 24.93
N PHE A 107 3.99 9.22 24.98
CA PHE A 107 3.08 9.40 26.13
C PHE A 107 1.67 8.79 25.88
N SER A 108 1.34 7.82 26.74
CA SER A 108 0.05 7.29 27.22
C SER A 108 -1.25 7.43 26.40
N ASP A 109 -2.04 6.36 26.45
CA ASP A 109 -3.49 6.24 26.19
C ASP A 109 -4.04 6.28 24.76
N GLY A 110 -4.79 5.21 24.46
CA GLY A 110 -5.72 5.12 23.34
C GLY A 110 -5.20 4.23 22.20
N PHE A 111 -6.01 3.24 21.81
CA PHE A 111 -5.78 2.26 20.74
C PHE A 111 -5.40 2.88 19.36
N LEU A 112 -5.50 4.21 19.23
CA LEU A 112 -5.12 5.02 18.05
C LEU A 112 -3.71 5.65 18.12
N LYS A 113 -2.98 5.59 19.25
CA LYS A 113 -1.63 6.21 19.40
C LYS A 113 -0.45 5.33 18.96
N LYS A 114 -0.71 4.26 18.21
CA LYS A 114 0.37 3.34 17.77
C LYS A 114 1.10 3.79 16.51
N PHE A 115 0.57 4.80 15.83
CA PHE A 115 1.25 5.52 14.77
C PHE A 115 1.80 6.82 15.37
N THR A 116 3.09 7.09 15.22
CA THR A 116 3.59 8.45 15.46
C THR A 116 2.77 9.40 14.59
N GLY A 117 2.43 10.60 15.07
CA GLY A 117 1.69 11.58 14.24
C GLY A 117 2.37 11.81 12.89
N GLN A 118 3.70 11.64 12.84
CA GLN A 118 4.51 11.64 11.63
C GLN A 118 4.17 10.50 10.65
N LYS A 119 4.06 9.24 11.10
CA LYS A 119 3.64 8.12 10.23
C LYS A 119 2.23 8.34 9.70
N VAL A 120 1.30 8.77 10.55
CA VAL A 120 -0.09 9.09 10.13
C VAL A 120 -0.09 10.15 9.02
N ASN A 121 0.64 11.25 9.22
CA ASN A 121 0.74 12.33 8.24
C ASN A 121 1.45 11.89 6.96
N CYS A 122 2.47 11.04 7.06
CA CYS A 122 3.13 10.46 5.90
C CYS A 122 2.17 9.60 5.08
N VAL A 123 1.43 8.69 5.72
CA VAL A 123 0.46 7.81 5.07
C VAL A 123 -0.62 8.63 4.37
N ARG A 124 -1.19 9.63 5.06
CA ARG A 124 -2.20 10.53 4.48
C ARG A 124 -1.65 11.24 3.24
N ARG A 125 -0.47 11.85 3.34
CA ARG A 125 0.16 12.58 2.23
C ARG A 125 0.48 11.67 1.04
N LYS A 126 1.01 10.47 1.28
CA LYS A 126 1.33 9.51 0.22
C LYS A 126 0.06 9.02 -0.47
N ALA A 127 -0.96 8.63 0.30
CA ALA A 127 -2.22 8.17 -0.26
C ALA A 127 -2.89 9.24 -1.14
N SER A 128 -2.94 10.50 -0.67
CA SER A 128 -3.44 11.61 -1.50
C SER A 128 -2.61 11.80 -2.77
N PHE A 129 -1.28 11.75 -2.67
CA PHE A 129 -0.42 11.92 -3.83
C PHE A 129 -0.65 10.82 -4.88
N SER A 130 -0.65 9.55 -4.47
CA SER A 130 -0.90 8.41 -5.37
C SER A 130 -2.28 8.51 -6.03
N LEU A 131 -3.34 8.76 -5.23
CA LEU A 131 -4.71 8.85 -5.77
C LEU A 131 -4.85 9.97 -6.81
N SER A 132 -4.24 11.14 -6.54
CA SER A 132 -4.29 12.28 -7.47
C SER A 132 -3.64 11.98 -8.82
N GLN A 133 -2.56 11.19 -8.82
CA GLN A 133 -1.85 10.79 -10.03
C GLN A 133 -2.63 9.78 -10.86
N CYS A 134 -3.36 8.89 -10.19
CA CYS A 134 -4.17 7.87 -10.85
C CYS A 134 -5.45 8.44 -11.48
N GLU A 135 -6.11 9.39 -10.81
CA GLU A 135 -7.43 9.90 -11.25
C GLU A 135 -7.39 11.27 -11.90
N ASN A 136 -6.22 11.91 -11.96
CA ASN A 136 -6.06 13.28 -12.45
C ASN A 136 -7.03 14.27 -11.74
N LEU A 137 -7.29 14.02 -10.46
CA LEU A 137 -8.14 14.85 -9.61
C LEU A 137 -7.35 16.03 -9.05
N ASP A 138 -8.06 17.10 -8.69
CA ASP A 138 -7.43 18.17 -7.94
C ASP A 138 -7.03 17.70 -6.53
N LYS A 139 -6.03 18.36 -5.94
CA LYS A 139 -5.50 17.99 -4.63
C LYS A 139 -6.54 18.10 -3.52
N CYS A 140 -7.42 19.11 -3.56
CA CYS A 140 -8.40 19.38 -2.51
C CYS A 140 -9.48 18.30 -2.47
N GLU A 141 -9.96 17.88 -3.64
CA GLU A 141 -10.89 16.77 -3.81
C GLU A 141 -10.26 15.46 -3.36
N THR A 142 -9.02 15.20 -3.79
CA THR A 142 -8.27 14.00 -3.39
C THR A 142 -8.10 13.90 -1.88
N ASP A 143 -7.68 14.99 -1.22
CA ASP A 143 -7.50 15.03 0.23
C ASP A 143 -8.81 14.74 0.99
N LYS A 144 -9.94 15.29 0.52
CA LYS A 144 -11.26 15.02 1.12
C LYS A 144 -11.67 13.55 1.02
N ILE A 145 -11.44 12.93 -0.13
CA ILE A 145 -11.77 11.51 -0.34
C ILE A 145 -10.91 10.65 0.58
N VAL A 146 -9.60 10.89 0.64
CA VAL A 146 -8.68 10.18 1.53
C VAL A 146 -9.09 10.36 2.99
N ASP A 147 -9.35 11.58 3.44
CA ASP A 147 -9.76 11.86 4.82
C ASP A 147 -11.08 11.16 5.19
N SER A 148 -12.01 11.03 4.25
CA SER A 148 -13.30 10.37 4.49
C SER A 148 -13.18 8.88 4.83
N VAL A 149 -12.15 8.20 4.30
CA VAL A 149 -11.92 6.75 4.51
C VAL A 149 -10.76 6.45 5.46
N PHE A 150 -9.95 7.45 5.79
CA PHE A 150 -8.63 7.29 6.39
C PHE A 150 -8.64 6.44 7.66
N ASN A 151 -9.52 6.77 8.62
CA ASN A 151 -9.54 6.13 9.93
C ASN A 151 -9.87 4.64 9.86
N GLU A 152 -10.80 4.25 8.98
CA GLU A 152 -11.16 2.85 8.77
C GLU A 152 -10.02 2.10 8.09
N CYS A 153 -9.48 2.69 7.01
CA CYS A 153 -8.51 2.02 6.16
C CYS A 153 -7.13 1.89 6.82
N ILE A 154 -6.67 2.89 7.59
CA ILE A 154 -5.39 2.80 8.31
C ILE A 154 -5.42 1.76 9.44
N ALA A 155 -6.60 1.50 10.02
CA ALA A 155 -6.79 0.48 11.04
C ALA A 155 -6.89 -0.94 10.43
N ASN A 156 -7.19 -1.06 9.14
CA ASN A 156 -7.29 -2.34 8.45
C ASN A 156 -5.90 -2.86 8.05
N ILE A 157 -5.38 -3.75 8.89
CA ILE A 157 -4.07 -4.41 8.69
C ILE A 157 -4.16 -5.76 8.00
N LYS A 158 -5.32 -6.16 7.44
CA LYS A 158 -5.42 -7.44 6.73
C LYS A 158 -4.45 -7.49 5.54
N PRO A 159 -3.90 -8.67 5.20
CA PRO A 159 -4.12 -9.99 5.81
C PRO A 159 -3.29 -10.28 7.07
N PHE A 160 -2.55 -9.29 7.59
CA PHE A 160 -1.64 -9.50 8.71
C PHE A 160 -2.39 -9.66 10.04
N THR A 161 -1.85 -10.52 10.90
CA THR A 161 -2.28 -10.55 12.30
C THR A 161 -1.69 -9.38 13.08
N ASN A 162 -2.29 -9.05 14.23
CA ASN A 162 -1.75 -8.05 15.15
C ASN A 162 -0.33 -8.36 15.62
N GLU A 163 0.08 -9.64 15.67
CA GLU A 163 1.42 -10.03 16.07
C GLU A 163 2.43 -9.79 14.94
N GLN A 164 2.07 -10.14 13.71
CA GLN A 164 2.89 -9.86 12.53
C GLN A 164 3.07 -8.35 12.36
N PHE A 165 1.99 -7.58 12.43
CA PHE A 165 2.04 -6.14 12.26
C PHE A 165 2.87 -5.41 13.33
N LYS A 166 3.00 -5.95 14.55
CA LYS A 166 3.88 -5.38 15.59
C LYS A 166 5.37 -5.59 15.33
N LYS A 167 5.74 -6.59 14.53
CA LYS A 167 7.13 -6.90 14.19
C LYS A 167 7.64 -6.05 13.03
N PHE A 168 6.72 -5.44 12.30
CA PHE A 168 6.95 -4.61 11.12
C PHE A 168 6.95 -3.13 11.49
#